data_AF-A0A537LK78-F1
#
_entry.id   AF-A0A537LK78-F1
#
_cell.length_a   1.000
_cell.length_b   1.000
_cell.length_c   1.000
_cell.angle_alpha   90.00
_cell.angle_beta   90.00
_cell.angle_gamma   90.00
#
_symmetry.space_group_name_H-M   'P 1'
#
loop_
_entity.id
_entity.type
_entity.pdbx_description
1 polymer ?
#
loop_
_entity_poly.entity_id
_entity_poly.type
_entity_poly.pdbx_seq_one_letter_code
_entity_poly.pdbx_strand_id
1 'polypeptide(L)'
;MTQSTDAFDRDVRRFVYDVVLRRGYPPTTAEAAAGLRATVDEVRACFARLAAGHILVLQSGAGEILMANPFSAVPTPFLVEFDDYACYGNCIWDAMGIVAMRGRDALIKTSCGDCGALMEVRIVAGALQSGEGVAHYALPARRWWDDIVFT
;
A
#
# COMPACT_ATOMS: atom_id res chain seq x y z
N MET A 1 -13.20 10.79 -27.63
CA MET A 1 -11.89 11.44 -27.46
C MET A 1 -10.99 10.46 -26.76
N THR A 2 -9.92 10.01 -27.42
CA THR A 2 -8.97 9.03 -26.84
C THR A 2 -8.11 9.75 -25.81
N GLN A 3 -8.17 9.34 -24.55
CA GLN A 3 -7.30 9.86 -23.49
C GLN A 3 -5.85 9.42 -23.77
N SER A 4 -4.85 10.24 -23.46
CA SER A 4 -3.45 9.81 -23.57
C SER A 4 -3.14 8.73 -22.53
N THR A 5 -2.22 7.81 -22.86
CA THR A 5 -1.81 6.72 -21.96
C THR A 5 -1.37 7.24 -20.58
N ASP A 6 -0.62 8.34 -20.54
CA ASP A 6 -0.16 8.95 -19.28
C ASP A 6 -1.32 9.50 -18.44
N ALA A 7 -2.31 10.15 -19.07
CA ALA A 7 -3.47 10.66 -18.36
C ALA A 7 -4.34 9.52 -17.81
N PHE A 8 -4.50 8.43 -18.57
CA PHE A 8 -5.21 7.25 -18.10
C PHE A 8 -4.48 6.56 -16.93
N ASP A 9 -3.14 6.41 -17.02
CA ASP A 9 -2.35 5.80 -15.95
C ASP A 9 -2.43 6.60 -14.63
N ARG A 10 -2.46 7.93 -14.73
CA ARG A 10 -2.70 8.80 -13.58
C ARG A 10 -4.09 8.63 -12.97
N ASP A 11 -5.12 8.50 -13.80
CA ASP A 11 -6.50 8.32 -13.33
C ASP A 11 -6.68 6.94 -12.67
N VAL A 12 -6.10 5.89 -13.26
CA VAL A 12 -6.07 4.55 -12.67
C VAL A 12 -5.33 4.56 -11.33
N ARG A 13 -4.14 5.19 -11.26
CA ARG A 13 -3.40 5.34 -10.00
C ARG A 13 -4.25 6.04 -8.95
N ARG A 14 -4.85 7.19 -9.28
CA ARG A 14 -5.73 7.92 -8.36
C ARG A 14 -6.87 7.04 -7.86
N PHE A 15 -7.55 6.34 -8.76
CA PHE A 15 -8.65 5.46 -8.41
C PHE A 15 -8.23 4.36 -7.43
N VAL A 16 -7.06 3.74 -7.62
CA VAL A 16 -6.50 2.74 -6.70
C VAL A 16 -6.35 3.32 -5.29
N TYR A 17 -5.75 4.51 -5.16
CA TYR A 17 -5.56 5.15 -3.85
C TYR A 17 -6.88 5.64 -3.24
N ASP A 18 -7.82 6.15 -4.03
CA ASP A 18 -9.15 6.54 -3.53
C ASP A 18 -9.92 5.33 -2.97
N VAL A 19 -9.82 4.18 -3.63
CA VAL A 19 -10.42 2.93 -3.14
C VAL A 19 -9.75 2.47 -1.85
N VAL A 20 -8.42 2.36 -1.82
CA VAL A 20 -7.73 1.82 -0.64
C VAL A 20 -7.92 2.72 0.57
N LEU A 21 -7.86 4.06 0.42
CA LEU A 21 -8.11 5.02 1.50
C LEU A 21 -9.53 4.95 2.08
N ARG A 22 -10.49 4.44 1.30
CA ARG A 22 -11.88 4.29 1.73
C ARG A 22 -12.17 2.97 2.42
N ARG A 23 -11.56 1.85 1.98
CA ARG A 23 -11.95 0.49 2.44
C ARG A 23 -10.85 -0.38 3.02
N GLY A 24 -9.59 0.00 2.86
CA GLY A 24 -8.45 -0.66 3.50
C GLY A 24 -7.66 -1.61 2.61
N TYR A 25 -8.13 -1.87 1.40
CA TYR A 25 -7.45 -2.74 0.44
C TYR A 25 -7.65 -2.22 -1.00
N PRO A 26 -6.65 -2.42 -1.90
CA PRO A 26 -6.72 -1.99 -3.29
C PRO A 26 -7.92 -2.57 -4.06
N PRO A 27 -8.34 -1.95 -5.18
CA PRO A 27 -9.32 -2.54 -6.08
C PRO A 27 -8.74 -3.73 -6.81
N THR A 28 -9.59 -4.70 -7.11
CA THR A 28 -9.33 -5.67 -8.17
C THR A 28 -9.34 -4.97 -9.54
N THR A 29 -8.75 -5.63 -10.52
CA THR A 29 -8.75 -5.21 -11.92
C THR A 29 -10.18 -5.01 -12.43
N ALA A 30 -11.11 -5.91 -12.06
CA ALA A 30 -12.51 -5.81 -12.46
C ALA A 30 -13.22 -4.61 -11.82
N GLU A 31 -12.98 -4.33 -10.54
CA GLU A 31 -13.53 -3.16 -9.85
C GLU A 31 -12.99 -1.85 -10.44
N ALA A 32 -11.70 -1.80 -10.77
CA ALA A 32 -11.09 -0.66 -11.43
C ALA A 32 -11.66 -0.44 -12.84
N ALA A 33 -11.83 -1.50 -13.63
CA ALA A 33 -12.46 -1.44 -14.95
C ALA A 33 -13.89 -0.89 -14.87
N ALA A 34 -14.69 -1.41 -13.96
CA ALA A 34 -16.06 -0.94 -13.72
C ALA A 34 -16.09 0.53 -13.25
N GLY A 35 -15.24 0.90 -12.29
CA GLY A 35 -15.17 2.25 -11.73
C GLY A 35 -14.71 3.33 -12.73
N LEU A 36 -13.83 2.95 -13.66
CA LEU A 36 -13.26 3.86 -14.66
C LEU A 36 -13.97 3.79 -16.01
N ARG A 37 -14.99 2.91 -16.16
CA ARG A 37 -15.69 2.64 -17.42
C ARG A 37 -14.71 2.22 -18.54
N ALA A 38 -13.72 1.44 -18.17
CA ALA A 38 -12.71 0.86 -19.05
C ALA A 38 -12.90 -0.65 -19.14
N THR A 39 -12.22 -1.29 -20.09
CA THR A 39 -12.14 -2.75 -20.16
C THR A 39 -11.14 -3.29 -19.14
N VAL A 40 -11.32 -4.55 -18.75
CA VAL A 40 -10.36 -5.26 -17.88
C VAL A 40 -8.96 -5.26 -18.49
N ASP A 41 -8.86 -5.44 -19.81
CA ASP A 41 -7.57 -5.51 -20.50
C ASP A 41 -6.84 -4.16 -20.54
N GLU A 42 -7.58 -3.04 -20.71
CA GLU A 42 -7.00 -1.70 -20.57
C GLU A 42 -6.44 -1.45 -19.17
N VAL A 43 -7.17 -1.87 -18.13
CA VAL A 43 -6.72 -1.74 -16.74
C VAL A 43 -5.53 -2.66 -16.46
N ARG A 44 -5.52 -3.91 -16.93
CA ARG A 44 -4.34 -4.80 -16.79
C ARG A 44 -3.11 -4.22 -17.45
N ALA A 45 -3.25 -3.69 -18.66
CA ALA A 45 -2.15 -3.04 -19.36
C ALA A 45 -1.65 -1.80 -18.59
N CYS A 46 -2.56 -1.03 -17.98
CA CYS A 46 -2.20 0.08 -17.11
C CYS A 46 -1.47 -0.38 -15.84
N PHE A 47 -2.01 -1.38 -15.11
CA PHE A 47 -1.37 -1.95 -13.92
C PHE A 47 0.05 -2.45 -14.23
N ALA A 48 0.25 -3.12 -15.37
CA ALA A 48 1.57 -3.55 -15.81
C ALA A 48 2.54 -2.37 -16.04
N ARG A 49 2.08 -1.27 -16.65
CA ARG A 49 2.90 -0.04 -16.81
C ARG A 49 3.21 0.62 -15.47
N LEU A 50 2.22 0.75 -14.59
CA LEU A 50 2.41 1.30 -13.25
C LEU A 50 3.39 0.44 -12.43
N ALA A 51 3.36 -0.89 -12.60
CA ALA A 51 4.30 -1.80 -11.97
C ALA A 51 5.72 -1.66 -12.53
N ALA A 52 5.87 -1.56 -13.85
CA ALA A 52 7.16 -1.28 -14.49
C ALA A 52 7.75 0.07 -14.05
N GLY A 53 6.89 1.04 -13.69
CA GLY A 53 7.27 2.32 -13.12
C GLY A 53 7.45 2.33 -11.60
N HIS A 54 7.45 1.16 -10.93
CA HIS A 54 7.59 1.04 -9.47
C HIS A 54 6.51 1.77 -8.65
N ILE A 55 5.31 1.96 -9.24
CA ILE A 55 4.16 2.60 -8.59
C ILE A 55 3.25 1.57 -7.90
N LEU A 56 3.13 0.39 -8.50
CA LEU A 56 2.38 -0.76 -7.97
C LEU A 56 3.28 -2.00 -7.95
N VAL A 57 2.94 -2.96 -7.11
CA VAL A 57 3.50 -4.32 -7.15
C VAL A 57 2.35 -5.26 -7.46
N LEU A 58 2.52 -6.13 -8.45
CA LEU A 58 1.49 -7.10 -8.85
C LEU A 58 1.84 -8.49 -8.32
N GLN A 59 0.82 -9.32 -8.12
CA GLN A 59 0.99 -10.75 -7.91
C GLN A 59 1.69 -11.39 -9.11
N SER A 60 2.41 -12.49 -8.87
CA SER A 60 3.15 -13.22 -9.90
C SER A 60 2.25 -13.59 -11.09
N GLY A 61 2.80 -13.51 -12.31
CA GLY A 61 2.03 -13.76 -13.53
C GLY A 61 1.13 -12.61 -14.00
N ALA A 62 1.45 -11.36 -13.62
CA ALA A 62 0.66 -10.16 -13.94
C ALA A 62 -0.78 -10.22 -13.37
N GLY A 63 -0.87 -10.63 -12.10
CA GLY A 63 -2.12 -10.76 -11.37
C GLY A 63 -2.63 -9.45 -10.79
N GLU A 64 -3.45 -9.56 -9.74
CA GLU A 64 -4.00 -8.41 -9.03
C GLU A 64 -2.91 -7.60 -8.31
N ILE A 65 -3.26 -6.40 -7.84
CA ILE A 65 -2.37 -5.59 -7.02
C ILE A 65 -2.01 -6.37 -5.75
N LEU A 66 -0.71 -6.57 -5.52
CA LEU A 66 -0.15 -7.07 -4.28
C LEU A 66 0.16 -5.91 -3.33
N MET A 67 0.73 -4.82 -3.86
CA MET A 67 1.06 -3.62 -3.09
C MET A 67 0.72 -2.36 -3.88
N ALA A 68 0.04 -1.42 -3.23
CA ALA A 68 -0.11 -0.05 -3.67
C ALA A 68 0.56 0.84 -2.62
N ASN A 69 1.89 0.90 -2.65
CA ASN A 69 2.70 1.43 -1.55
C ASN A 69 2.19 2.81 -1.08
N PRO A 70 1.89 2.97 0.21
CA PRO A 70 2.33 2.12 1.34
C PRO A 70 1.40 0.94 1.70
N PHE A 71 0.30 0.71 0.97
CA PHE A 71 -0.70 -0.29 1.34
C PHE A 71 -0.39 -1.69 0.80
N SER A 72 -0.64 -2.70 1.63
CA SER A 72 -0.62 -4.10 1.23
C SER A 72 -2.04 -4.59 0.90
N ALA A 73 -2.17 -5.38 -0.17
CA ALA A 73 -3.42 -6.04 -0.52
C ALA A 73 -3.68 -7.32 0.28
N VAL A 74 -2.66 -7.82 0.99
CA VAL A 74 -2.73 -9.03 1.80
C VAL A 74 -2.41 -8.70 3.26
N PRO A 75 -2.87 -9.51 4.23
CA PRO A 75 -2.50 -9.32 5.62
C PRO A 75 -0.98 -9.38 5.82
N THR A 76 -0.46 -8.43 6.59
CA THR A 76 0.95 -8.36 7.02
C THR A 76 1.02 -8.23 8.54
N PRO A 77 2.21 -8.37 9.15
CA PRO A 77 2.42 -8.04 10.56
C PRO A 77 2.30 -6.55 10.90
N PHE A 78 1.85 -5.68 9.99
CA PHE A 78 1.77 -4.23 10.19
C PHE A 78 0.34 -3.73 9.97
N LEU A 79 -0.54 -4.06 10.91
CA LEU A 79 -1.94 -3.63 10.88
C LEU A 79 -2.04 -2.19 11.39
N VAL A 80 -2.63 -1.30 10.58
CA VAL A 80 -2.94 0.08 10.94
C VAL A 80 -4.42 0.20 11.21
N GLU A 81 -4.78 0.59 12.43
CA GLU A 81 -6.16 0.77 12.88
C GLU A 81 -6.45 2.25 13.13
N PHE A 82 -7.56 2.70 12.57
CA PHE A 82 -8.22 3.98 12.83
C PHE A 82 -9.62 3.65 13.39
N ASP A 83 -10.35 4.65 13.90
CA ASP A 83 -11.64 4.43 14.57
C ASP A 83 -12.71 3.76 13.66
N ASP A 84 -12.64 3.97 12.35
CA ASP A 84 -13.64 3.58 11.35
C ASP A 84 -13.06 2.70 10.22
N TYR A 85 -11.78 2.37 10.29
CA TYR A 85 -11.03 1.88 9.13
C TYR A 85 -9.77 1.14 9.58
N ALA A 86 -9.44 0.06 8.90
CA ALA A 86 -8.18 -0.64 9.11
C ALA A 86 -7.58 -1.09 7.77
N CYS A 87 -6.25 -1.16 7.72
CA CYS A 87 -5.51 -1.65 6.55
C CYS A 87 -4.13 -2.16 6.96
N TYR A 88 -3.44 -2.81 6.02
CA TYR A 88 -2.09 -3.32 6.24
C TYR A 88 -1.05 -2.46 5.51
N GLY A 89 0.05 -2.13 6.19
CA GLY A 89 1.27 -1.62 5.55
C GLY A 89 2.21 -2.77 5.16
N ASN A 90 3.11 -2.58 4.20
CA ASN A 90 4.08 -3.65 3.86
C ASN A 90 5.20 -3.79 4.90
N CYS A 91 5.53 -2.70 5.59
CA CYS A 91 6.51 -2.64 6.67
C CYS A 91 6.12 -1.54 7.68
N ILE A 92 6.91 -1.37 8.75
CA ILE A 92 6.66 -0.30 9.73
C ILE A 92 6.76 1.11 9.13
N TRP A 93 7.67 1.33 8.18
CA TRP A 93 7.80 2.60 7.46
C TRP A 93 6.53 2.93 6.67
N ASP A 94 6.04 1.95 5.92
CA ASP A 94 4.80 2.08 5.15
C ASP A 94 3.59 2.28 6.05
N ALA A 95 3.49 1.54 7.15
CA ALA A 95 2.42 1.68 8.13
C ALA A 95 2.35 3.12 8.69
N MET A 96 3.49 3.71 9.04
CA MET A 96 3.55 5.13 9.45
C MET A 96 3.20 6.08 8.28
N GLY A 97 3.62 5.75 7.06
CA GLY A 97 3.25 6.49 5.85
C GLY A 97 1.73 6.52 5.63
N ILE A 98 1.01 5.42 5.88
CA ILE A 98 -0.46 5.35 5.83
C ILE A 98 -1.08 6.33 6.83
N VAL A 99 -0.58 6.36 8.06
CA VAL A 99 -1.05 7.27 9.11
C VAL A 99 -0.85 8.72 8.67
N ALA A 100 0.32 9.05 8.11
CA ALA A 100 0.60 10.38 7.56
C ALA A 100 -0.33 10.73 6.39
N MET A 101 -0.62 9.79 5.49
CA MET A 101 -1.54 10.00 4.36
C MET A 101 -2.98 10.29 4.81
N ARG A 102 -3.46 9.65 5.88
CA ARG A 102 -4.82 9.87 6.41
C ARG A 102 -4.91 11.09 7.34
N GLY A 103 -3.80 11.53 7.93
CA GLY A 103 -3.77 12.69 8.82
C GLY A 103 -4.67 12.55 10.05
N ARG A 104 -4.83 11.32 10.56
CA ARG A 104 -5.69 10.98 11.70
C ARG A 104 -4.93 10.14 12.71
N ASP A 105 -5.43 10.15 13.94
CA ASP A 105 -4.94 9.29 15.01
C ASP A 105 -5.08 7.82 14.63
N ALA A 106 -4.08 7.03 14.98
CA ALA A 106 -4.02 5.62 14.61
C ALA A 106 -3.21 4.80 15.63
N LEU A 107 -3.52 3.50 15.65
CA LEU A 107 -2.74 2.48 16.32
C LEU A 107 -2.16 1.54 15.26
N ILE A 108 -0.86 1.34 15.26
CA ILE A 108 -0.21 0.30 14.45
C ILE A 108 0.10 -0.87 15.36
N LYS A 109 -0.48 -2.04 15.06
CA LYS A 109 -0.17 -3.30 15.72
C LYS A 109 0.87 -4.07 14.91
N THR A 110 1.93 -4.47 15.57
CA THR A 110 3.02 -5.26 14.97
C THR A 110 3.69 -6.16 15.99
N SER A 111 4.83 -6.76 15.65
CA SER A 111 5.59 -7.61 16.55
C SER A 111 7.09 -7.40 16.40
N CYS A 112 7.83 -7.70 17.47
CA CYS A 112 9.28 -7.70 17.44
C CYS A 112 9.80 -8.73 16.44
N GLY A 113 10.66 -8.31 15.52
CA GLY A 113 11.24 -9.19 14.51
C GLY A 113 12.18 -10.27 15.06
N ASP A 114 12.69 -10.10 16.29
CA ASP A 114 13.57 -11.08 16.96
C ASP A 114 12.77 -12.12 17.76
N CYS A 115 11.92 -11.65 18.69
CA CYS A 115 11.24 -12.53 19.66
C CYS A 115 9.73 -12.70 19.42
N GLY A 116 9.14 -11.99 18.46
CA GLY A 116 7.71 -12.06 18.14
C GLY A 116 6.78 -11.41 19.17
N ALA A 117 7.31 -10.75 20.22
CA ALA A 117 6.50 -10.04 21.21
C ALA A 117 5.64 -8.96 20.55
N LEU A 118 4.40 -8.80 21.02
CA LEU A 118 3.50 -7.75 20.55
C LEU A 118 4.15 -6.38 20.73
N MET A 119 4.07 -5.56 19.69
CA MET A 119 4.48 -4.16 19.70
C MET A 119 3.34 -3.29 19.18
N GLU A 120 3.19 -2.11 19.78
CA GLU A 120 2.18 -1.15 19.39
C GLU A 120 2.81 0.23 19.19
N VAL A 121 2.50 0.87 18.07
CA VAL A 121 2.92 2.24 17.76
C VAL A 121 1.68 3.11 17.72
N ARG A 122 1.59 4.08 18.64
CA ARG A 122 0.44 4.97 18.75
C ARG A 122 0.79 6.36 18.26
N ILE A 123 -0.01 6.88 17.33
CA ILE A 123 0.12 8.23 16.80
C ILE A 123 -1.14 9.02 17.13
N VAL A 124 -0.97 10.16 17.79
CA VAL A 124 -2.06 11.08 18.19
C VAL A 124 -1.65 12.50 17.84
N ALA A 125 -2.55 13.25 17.21
CA ALA A 125 -2.33 14.63 16.76
C ALA A 125 -1.04 14.80 15.94
N GLY A 126 -0.73 13.80 15.09
CA GLY A 126 0.46 13.79 14.24
C GLY A 126 1.78 13.51 14.96
N ALA A 127 1.76 13.19 16.26
CA ALA A 127 2.94 12.88 17.04
C ALA A 127 2.93 11.43 17.54
N LEU A 128 4.11 10.81 17.55
CA LEU A 128 4.33 9.51 18.17
C LEU A 128 4.13 9.62 19.69
N GLN A 129 3.21 8.84 20.24
CA GLN A 129 2.90 8.81 21.68
C GLN A 129 3.54 7.60 22.38
N SER A 130 3.66 6.48 21.68
CA SER A 130 4.30 5.26 22.17
C SER A 130 4.75 4.41 20.98
N GLY A 131 5.74 3.55 21.19
CA GLY A 131 6.23 2.63 20.15
C GLY A 131 7.75 2.66 20.01
N GLU A 132 8.46 2.86 21.11
CA GLU A 132 9.91 2.81 21.17
C GLU A 132 10.41 1.47 20.60
N GLY A 133 11.35 1.55 19.66
CA GLY A 133 11.87 0.38 18.98
C GLY A 133 12.89 0.75 17.92
N VAL A 134 13.38 -0.26 17.21
CA VAL A 134 14.33 -0.11 16.10
C VAL A 134 13.67 -0.62 14.84
N ALA A 135 13.58 0.24 13.82
CA ALA A 135 13.23 -0.20 12.46
C ALA A 135 14.48 -0.77 11.79
N HIS A 136 14.43 -2.04 11.39
CA HIS A 136 15.49 -2.71 10.65
C HIS A 136 15.13 -2.81 9.18
N TYR A 137 16.00 -2.33 8.30
CA TYR A 137 15.91 -2.49 6.86
C TYR A 137 17.01 -3.46 6.43
N ALA A 138 16.63 -4.63 5.92
CA ALA A 138 17.57 -5.70 5.64
C ALA A 138 18.50 -5.34 4.47
N LEU A 139 17.99 -4.55 3.53
CA LEU A 139 18.70 -4.14 2.33
C LEU A 139 18.82 -2.61 2.21
N PRO A 140 19.90 -2.08 1.60
CA PRO A 140 19.98 -0.67 1.24
C PRO A 140 18.87 -0.29 0.24
N ALA A 141 18.29 0.90 0.39
CA ALA A 141 17.13 1.34 -0.42
C ALA A 141 17.30 1.22 -1.95
N ARG A 142 18.52 1.42 -2.45
CA ARG A 142 18.85 1.24 -3.88
C ARG A 142 18.66 -0.19 -4.42
N ARG A 143 18.51 -1.18 -3.53
CA ARG A 143 18.30 -2.61 -3.85
C ARG A 143 16.87 -3.06 -3.62
N TRP A 144 15.98 -2.19 -3.14
CA TRP A 144 14.64 -2.61 -2.78
C TRP A 144 13.85 -3.19 -3.95
N TRP A 145 14.03 -2.65 -5.14
CA TRP A 145 13.36 -3.14 -6.33
C TRP A 145 14.02 -4.38 -6.98
N ASP A 146 15.11 -4.90 -6.41
CA ASP A 146 15.64 -6.22 -6.80
C ASP A 146 14.60 -7.30 -6.45
N ASP A 147 13.97 -7.19 -5.27
CA ASP A 147 12.84 -7.99 -4.79
C ASP A 147 12.15 -7.22 -3.66
N ILE A 148 11.14 -6.42 -3.99
CA ILE A 148 10.44 -5.53 -3.04
C ILE A 148 9.69 -6.28 -1.94
N VAL A 149 9.43 -7.58 -2.13
CA VAL A 149 8.79 -8.43 -1.12
C VAL A 149 9.80 -8.86 -0.04
N PHE A 150 11.10 -8.85 -0.35
CA PHE A 150 12.19 -9.32 0.52
C PHE A 150 13.04 -8.19 1.14
N THR A 151 12.54 -6.95 1.21
CA THR A 151 13.35 -5.76 1.59
C THR A 151 13.33 -5.40 3.06
#